data_AF-A0A0G9GCK6-F1
#
_entry.id   AF-A0A0G9GCK6-F1
#
_cell.length_a   1.000
_cell.length_b   1.000
_cell.length_c   1.000
_cell.angle_alpha   90.00
_cell.angle_beta   90.00
_cell.angle_gamma   90.00
#
_symmetry.space_group_name_H-M   'P 1'
#
loop_
_entity.id
_entity.type
_entity.pdbx_description
1 polymer ?
#
loop_
_entity_poly.entity_id
_entity_poly.type
_entity_poly.pdbx_seq_one_letter_code
_entity_poly.pdbx_strand_id
1 'polypeptide(L)'
;MGLFTTRQLLGYTEQKVKFRALFLELFFRRTVNFHTEEVMLDKITGKTPVAAYVSPIVEGKVLRHRGGETRVLRPGYVKPKHEFNYQQAVERLPGEDPSQLNDPAYRRLRIITDNLKQEEHAIVQVEEMQAVNAVLYGKYTMEGDQFEKIEVDFGRSTKNNIIQGSGKEWSKQDRDTFDPTHDIDLYCDQASGLVNIAIMDGTGWRLLNGFKLFREKLDTRRGSNSQLETAVKDLGAVVSFKGYYGDLAIVVAKTSYIAEDGIEKRYLPDGMLVLGNTAADGIRCYGAIQDAQALSEGVVASSRYPKHWLTVGDPAREFTMTQSAPLMVLPDPDEFVVVQVK
;
A
#
# COMPACT_ATOMS: atom_id res chain seq x y z
N MET A 1 -15.29 26.62 -16.55
CA MET A 1 -14.09 26.91 -15.73
C MET A 1 -14.40 26.46 -14.31
N GLY A 2 -13.55 25.59 -13.74
CA GLY A 2 -13.65 25.19 -12.34
C GLY A 2 -13.32 26.35 -11.40
N LEU A 3 -13.79 26.26 -10.16
CA LEU A 3 -13.57 27.30 -9.14
C LEU A 3 -12.17 27.21 -8.53
N PHE A 4 -11.55 26.02 -8.59
CA PHE A 4 -10.19 25.76 -8.17
C PHE A 4 -9.32 25.39 -9.37
N THR A 5 -8.12 25.95 -9.41
CA THR A 5 -7.09 25.51 -10.35
C THR A 5 -6.46 24.21 -9.85
N THR A 6 -6.00 23.37 -10.77
CA THR A 6 -5.28 22.12 -10.44
C THR A 6 -4.12 22.37 -9.48
N ARG A 7 -3.36 23.46 -9.66
CA ARG A 7 -2.24 23.80 -8.77
C ARG A 7 -2.67 24.09 -7.33
N GLN A 8 -3.81 24.76 -7.14
CA GLN A 8 -4.37 24.99 -5.81
C GLN A 8 -4.81 23.68 -5.15
N LEU A 9 -5.44 22.79 -5.93
CA LEU A 9 -5.85 21.47 -5.44
C LEU A 9 -4.65 20.61 -5.08
N LEU A 10 -3.61 20.57 -5.91
CA LEU A 10 -2.37 19.82 -5.63
C LEU A 10 -1.73 20.25 -4.32
N GLY A 11 -1.47 21.55 -4.14
CA GLY A 11 -0.89 22.06 -2.90
C GLY A 11 -1.76 21.79 -1.67
N TYR A 12 -3.09 21.78 -1.85
CA TYR A 12 -4.03 21.43 -0.79
C TYR A 12 -4.00 19.94 -0.43
N THR A 13 -4.03 19.06 -1.43
CA THR A 13 -4.02 17.61 -1.24
C THR A 13 -2.73 17.14 -0.59
N GLU A 14 -1.58 17.69 -1.01
CA GLU A 14 -0.27 17.34 -0.47
C GLU A 14 -0.13 17.67 1.03
N GLN A 15 -0.76 18.76 1.49
CA GLN A 15 -0.64 19.22 2.87
C GLN A 15 -1.69 18.64 3.80
N LYS A 16 -2.94 18.48 3.34
CA LYS A 16 -4.10 18.23 4.23
C LYS A 16 -4.78 16.88 4.04
N VAL A 17 -4.37 16.12 3.03
CA VAL A 17 -5.08 14.92 2.57
C VAL A 17 -4.17 13.69 2.50
N LYS A 18 -2.91 13.81 2.93
CA LYS A 18 -1.94 12.71 2.86
C LYS A 18 -2.28 11.59 3.84
N PHE A 19 -2.57 10.41 3.30
CA PHE A 19 -2.65 9.17 4.06
C PHE A 19 -1.29 8.46 4.06
N ARG A 20 -0.93 7.87 5.18
CA ARG A 20 0.26 7.02 5.29
C ARG A 20 -0.20 5.58 5.39
N ALA A 21 0.41 4.71 4.58
CA ALA A 21 0.13 3.29 4.56
C ALA A 21 1.42 2.52 4.88
N LEU A 22 1.30 1.41 5.61
CA LEU A 22 2.42 0.78 6.31
C LEU A 22 3.47 0.25 5.34
N PHE A 23 3.07 -0.54 4.35
CA PHE A 23 3.99 -1.18 3.42
C PHE A 23 4.61 -0.16 2.49
N LEU A 24 3.82 0.79 2.02
CA LEU A 24 4.32 1.92 1.23
C LEU A 24 5.40 2.71 1.99
N GLU A 25 5.21 3.07 3.26
CA GLU A 25 6.20 3.82 4.05
C GLU A 25 7.43 2.99 4.42
N LEU A 26 7.25 1.70 4.70
CA LEU A 26 8.36 0.84 5.12
C LEU A 26 9.23 0.39 3.96
N PHE A 27 8.63 -0.05 2.86
CA PHE A 27 9.32 -0.80 1.81
C PHE A 27 9.32 -0.11 0.45
N PHE A 28 8.39 0.81 0.18
CA PHE A 28 8.30 1.49 -1.13
C PHE A 28 8.58 2.98 -0.99
N ARG A 29 9.81 3.37 -0.64
CA ARG A 29 10.12 4.77 -0.32
C ARG A 29 10.49 5.62 -1.54
N ARG A 30 10.96 4.98 -2.60
CA ARG A 30 11.40 5.67 -3.80
C ARG A 30 10.21 5.93 -4.70
N THR A 31 10.14 7.12 -5.29
CA THR A 31 9.10 7.49 -6.25
C THR A 31 9.71 7.84 -7.59
N VAL A 32 9.12 7.35 -8.68
CA VAL A 32 9.51 7.66 -10.06
C VAL A 32 8.26 7.97 -10.87
N ASN A 33 8.19 9.17 -11.44
CA ASN A 33 7.10 9.59 -12.31
C ASN A 33 7.57 9.53 -13.76
N PHE A 34 6.77 8.92 -14.63
CA PHE A 34 7.06 8.76 -16.05
C PHE A 34 6.28 9.80 -16.86
N HIS A 35 6.89 10.26 -17.96
CA HIS A 35 6.25 11.13 -18.95
C HIS A 35 5.45 10.35 -20.01
N THR A 36 5.56 9.03 -19.99
CA THR A 36 4.86 8.09 -20.87
C THR A 36 3.77 7.37 -20.09
N GLU A 37 2.72 6.94 -20.78
CA GLU A 37 1.69 6.10 -20.17
C GLU A 37 2.28 4.81 -19.60
N GLU A 38 3.25 4.24 -20.31
CA GLU A 38 3.97 3.05 -19.90
C GLU A 38 5.11 3.38 -18.92
N VAL A 39 5.25 2.55 -17.90
CA VAL A 39 6.36 2.50 -16.97
C VAL A 39 7.45 1.62 -17.57
N MET A 40 8.61 2.24 -17.83
CA MET A 40 9.81 1.57 -18.34
C MET A 40 10.72 1.19 -17.17
N LEU A 41 10.64 -0.07 -16.74
CA LEU A 41 11.40 -0.63 -15.61
C LEU A 41 12.92 -0.58 -15.85
N ASP A 42 13.36 -0.72 -17.10
CA ASP A 42 14.77 -0.64 -17.50
C ASP A 42 15.36 0.76 -17.34
N LYS A 43 14.52 1.80 -17.39
CA LYS A 43 14.93 3.20 -17.17
C LYS A 43 14.99 3.59 -15.70
N ILE A 44 14.52 2.72 -14.80
CA ILE A 44 14.66 2.94 -13.37
C ILE A 44 16.12 2.72 -12.99
N THR A 45 16.86 3.81 -12.76
CA THR A 45 18.27 3.76 -12.39
C THR A 45 18.45 3.02 -11.06
N GLY A 46 19.24 1.94 -11.00
CA GLY A 46 19.40 1.11 -9.80
C GLY A 46 20.39 -0.03 -10.01
N LYS A 47 20.71 -0.76 -8.92
CA LYS A 47 21.73 -1.83 -8.93
C LYS A 47 21.27 -3.11 -9.66
N THR A 48 19.97 -3.35 -9.74
CA THR A 48 19.40 -4.57 -10.31
C THR A 48 18.42 -4.20 -11.43
N PRO A 49 18.63 -4.69 -12.67
CA PRO A 49 17.62 -4.53 -13.72
C PRO A 49 16.34 -5.25 -13.30
N VAL A 50 15.23 -4.52 -13.29
CA VAL A 50 13.92 -5.07 -12.91
C VAL A 50 13.18 -5.52 -14.18
N ALA A 51 12.66 -6.74 -14.14
CA ALA A 51 11.71 -7.25 -15.12
C ALA A 51 10.55 -7.89 -14.37
N ALA A 52 9.36 -7.85 -14.97
CA ALA A 52 8.21 -8.54 -14.43
C ALA A 52 7.64 -9.46 -15.51
N TYR A 53 7.14 -10.61 -15.07
CA TYR A 53 6.36 -11.49 -15.91
C TYR A 53 4.91 -11.04 -15.88
N VAL A 54 4.36 -10.72 -17.05
CA VAL A 54 2.99 -10.22 -17.18
C VAL A 54 2.14 -11.26 -17.86
N SER A 55 1.02 -11.62 -17.24
CA SER A 55 0.07 -12.60 -17.78
C SER A 55 -1.35 -12.07 -17.76
N PRO A 56 -2.13 -12.18 -18.85
CA PRO A 56 -3.55 -11.85 -18.83
C PRO A 56 -4.32 -12.84 -17.97
N ILE A 57 -5.36 -12.33 -17.29
CA ILE A 57 -6.28 -13.13 -16.48
C ILE A 57 -7.64 -13.13 -17.19
N VAL A 58 -8.12 -14.33 -17.53
CA VAL A 58 -9.43 -14.54 -18.17
C VAL A 58 -10.26 -15.44 -17.26
N GLU A 59 -11.46 -14.99 -16.87
CA GLU A 59 -12.37 -15.73 -15.97
C GLU A 59 -11.71 -16.18 -14.65
N GLY A 60 -10.82 -15.34 -14.10
CA GLY A 60 -10.09 -15.63 -12.86
C GLY A 60 -8.93 -16.62 -13.00
N LYS A 61 -8.63 -17.12 -14.20
CA LYS A 61 -7.49 -18.00 -14.46
C LYS A 61 -6.35 -17.22 -15.13
N VAL A 62 -5.15 -17.34 -14.58
CA VAL A 62 -3.93 -16.74 -15.14
C VAL A 62 -3.48 -17.54 -16.35
N LEU A 63 -3.43 -16.91 -17.52
CA LEU A 63 -3.01 -17.55 -18.77
C LEU A 63 -1.50 -17.37 -18.98
N ARG A 64 -0.68 -18.09 -18.20
CA ARG A 64 0.80 -17.99 -18.28
C ARG A 64 1.37 -18.25 -19.68
N HIS A 65 0.78 -19.15 -20.47
CA HIS A 65 1.22 -19.41 -21.85
C HIS A 65 1.04 -18.22 -22.80
N ARG A 66 0.20 -17.24 -22.44
CA ARG A 66 0.03 -15.96 -23.16
C ARG A 66 0.81 -14.81 -22.52
N GLY A 67 1.49 -15.08 -21.40
CA GLY A 67 2.31 -14.10 -20.70
C GLY A 67 3.73 -14.04 -21.25
N GLY A 68 4.45 -13.00 -20.84
CA GLY A 68 5.84 -12.78 -21.22
C GLY A 68 6.58 -11.95 -20.19
N GLU A 69 7.91 -12.11 -20.15
CA GLU A 69 8.77 -11.20 -19.41
C GLU A 69 8.81 -9.86 -20.15
N THR A 70 8.50 -8.79 -19.43
CA THR A 70 8.55 -7.43 -19.98
C THR A 70 9.25 -6.50 -19.01
N ARG A 71 9.89 -5.48 -19.59
CA ARG A 71 10.46 -4.34 -18.87
C ARG A 71 9.62 -3.09 -19.04
N VAL A 72 8.52 -3.18 -19.79
CA VAL A 72 7.60 -2.07 -20.04
C VAL A 72 6.21 -2.53 -19.63
N LEU A 73 5.59 -1.75 -18.76
CA LEU A 73 4.30 -2.07 -18.14
C LEU A 73 3.39 -0.86 -18.22
N ARG A 74 2.13 -1.08 -18.64
CA ARG A 74 1.09 -0.06 -18.50
C ARG A 74 0.41 -0.24 -17.13
N PRO A 75 0.52 0.71 -16.20
CA PRO A 75 -0.22 0.67 -14.94
C PRO A 75 -1.72 0.76 -15.16
N GLY A 76 -2.50 0.21 -14.21
CA GLY A 76 -3.94 0.45 -14.15
C GLY A 76 -4.24 1.93 -13.85
N TYR A 77 -5.11 2.54 -14.64
CA TYR A 77 -5.49 3.94 -14.46
C TYR A 77 -6.60 4.08 -13.42
N VAL A 78 -6.35 4.83 -12.34
CA VAL A 78 -7.24 5.01 -11.20
C VAL A 78 -7.76 6.44 -11.18
N LYS A 79 -9.09 6.61 -11.15
CA LYS A 79 -9.76 7.91 -11.29
C LYS A 79 -11.04 8.04 -10.44
N PRO A 80 -10.97 7.86 -9.11
CA PRO A 80 -12.12 8.06 -8.23
C PRO A 80 -12.70 9.47 -8.43
N LYS A 81 -14.03 9.55 -8.51
CA LYS A 81 -14.79 10.75 -8.84
C LYS A 81 -16.01 10.84 -7.96
N HIS A 82 -16.27 12.03 -7.41
CA HIS A 82 -17.49 12.33 -6.67
C HIS A 82 -18.27 13.45 -7.34
N GLU A 83 -19.59 13.30 -7.36
CA GLU A 83 -20.50 14.40 -7.61
C GLU A 83 -20.66 15.21 -6.32
N PHE A 84 -20.54 16.53 -6.42
CA PHE A 84 -20.84 17.43 -5.33
C PHE A 84 -22.34 17.40 -5.03
N ASN A 85 -22.70 17.03 -3.81
CA ASN A 85 -24.07 17.07 -3.32
C ASN A 85 -24.18 18.01 -2.13
N TYR A 86 -24.93 19.10 -2.27
CA TYR A 86 -25.13 20.08 -1.19
C TYR A 86 -25.79 19.48 0.07
N GLN A 87 -26.62 18.45 -0.11
CA GLN A 87 -27.31 17.75 0.97
C GLN A 87 -26.43 16.72 1.68
N GLN A 88 -25.20 16.48 1.21
CA GLN A 88 -24.25 15.56 1.84
C GLN A 88 -24.02 15.95 3.30
N ALA A 89 -24.11 14.97 4.21
CA ALA A 89 -23.76 15.20 5.60
C ALA A 89 -22.27 15.57 5.70
N VAL A 90 -21.97 16.64 6.42
CA VAL A 90 -20.58 17.08 6.67
C VAL A 90 -20.34 16.90 8.15
N GLU A 91 -19.39 16.06 8.51
CA GLU A 91 -18.97 15.90 9.89
C GLU A 91 -18.14 17.10 10.34
N ARG A 92 -18.43 17.58 11.56
CA ARG A 92 -17.72 18.71 12.15
C ARG A 92 -16.32 18.29 12.57
N LEU A 93 -15.31 19.08 12.21
CA LEU A 93 -13.97 18.85 12.75
C LEU A 93 -13.88 19.31 14.21
N PRO A 94 -13.01 18.67 15.01
CA PRO A 94 -12.67 19.18 16.33
C PRO A 94 -12.19 20.64 16.26
N GLY A 95 -12.83 21.52 17.05
CA GLY A 95 -12.51 22.95 17.08
C GLY A 95 -13.10 23.80 15.94
N GLU A 96 -13.88 23.22 15.03
CA GLU A 96 -14.59 23.97 13.99
C GLU A 96 -15.82 24.69 14.56
N ASP A 97 -15.92 26.00 14.27
CA ASP A 97 -17.06 26.81 14.66
C ASP A 97 -18.32 26.32 13.92
N PRO A 98 -19.37 25.87 14.63
CA PRO A 98 -20.58 25.38 13.99
C PRO A 98 -21.28 26.42 13.11
N SER A 99 -21.12 27.71 13.41
CA SER A 99 -21.75 28.78 12.66
C SER A 99 -21.20 28.92 11.24
N GLN A 100 -19.94 28.56 11.01
CA GLN A 100 -19.31 28.60 9.68
C GLN A 100 -19.93 27.59 8.71
N LEU A 101 -20.46 26.47 9.20
CA LEU A 101 -21.12 25.47 8.36
C LEU A 101 -22.48 25.91 7.81
N ASN A 102 -23.03 27.00 8.34
CA ASN A 102 -24.24 27.63 7.78
C ASN A 102 -23.91 28.48 6.55
N ASP A 103 -22.67 28.94 6.38
CA ASP A 103 -22.24 29.64 5.17
C ASP A 103 -22.16 28.64 3.99
N PRO A 104 -22.96 28.82 2.93
CA PRO A 104 -22.95 27.92 1.77
C PRO A 104 -21.58 27.83 1.10
N ALA A 105 -20.79 28.90 1.09
CA ALA A 105 -19.47 28.90 0.47
C ALA A 105 -18.48 28.03 1.26
N TYR A 106 -18.46 28.20 2.60
CA TYR A 106 -17.65 27.37 3.49
C TYR A 106 -18.08 25.90 3.44
N ARG A 107 -19.39 25.63 3.52
CA ARG A 107 -19.92 24.26 3.45
C ARG A 107 -19.59 23.57 2.13
N ARG A 108 -19.64 24.30 1.01
CA ARG A 108 -19.21 23.78 -0.30
C ARG A 108 -17.73 23.37 -0.29
N LEU A 109 -16.85 24.23 0.23
CA LEU A 109 -15.42 23.92 0.37
C LEU A 109 -15.17 22.67 1.23
N ARG A 110 -15.97 22.49 2.30
CA ARG A 110 -15.90 21.32 3.17
C ARG A 110 -16.24 20.02 2.44
N ILE A 111 -17.34 20.00 1.71
CA ILE A 111 -17.74 18.83 0.92
C ILE A 111 -16.70 18.49 -0.15
N ILE A 112 -16.20 19.49 -0.88
CA ILE A 112 -15.14 19.30 -1.88
C ILE A 112 -13.88 18.73 -1.24
N THR A 113 -13.50 19.23 -0.06
CA THR A 113 -12.36 18.70 0.71
C THR A 113 -12.57 17.24 1.07
N ASP A 114 -13.74 16.88 1.58
CA ASP A 114 -14.01 15.53 2.04
C ASP A 114 -14.08 14.55 0.85
N ASN A 115 -14.60 14.98 -0.30
CA ASN A 115 -14.56 14.20 -1.54
C ASN A 115 -13.11 13.97 -2.00
N LEU A 116 -12.27 15.01 -2.04
CA LEU A 116 -10.85 14.87 -2.40
C LEU A 116 -10.10 13.95 -1.42
N LYS A 117 -10.47 13.95 -0.13
CA LYS A 117 -9.94 13.00 0.86
C LYS A 117 -10.32 11.56 0.55
N GLN A 118 -11.58 11.31 0.22
CA GLN A 118 -12.03 9.98 -0.15
C GLN A 118 -11.37 9.50 -1.44
N GLU A 119 -11.19 10.39 -2.41
CA GLU A 119 -10.49 10.09 -3.67
C GLU A 119 -9.01 9.73 -3.45
N GLU A 120 -8.30 10.52 -2.65
CA GLU A 120 -6.90 10.21 -2.30
C GLU A 120 -6.81 8.90 -1.51
N HIS A 121 -7.71 8.68 -0.55
CA HIS A 121 -7.74 7.45 0.23
C HIS A 121 -7.95 6.22 -0.67
N ALA A 122 -8.87 6.30 -1.64
CA ALA A 122 -9.10 5.22 -2.60
C ALA A 122 -7.85 4.92 -3.43
N ILE A 123 -7.11 5.93 -3.87
CA ILE A 123 -5.85 5.73 -4.59
C ILE A 123 -4.80 5.08 -3.68
N VAL A 124 -4.61 5.59 -2.47
CA VAL A 124 -3.65 5.03 -1.50
C VAL A 124 -4.01 3.58 -1.14
N GLN A 125 -5.29 3.21 -1.09
CA GLN A 125 -5.70 1.82 -0.89
C GLN A 125 -5.24 0.92 -2.05
N VAL A 126 -5.37 1.38 -3.31
CA VAL A 126 -4.87 0.63 -4.47
C VAL A 126 -3.35 0.47 -4.40
N GLU A 127 -2.63 1.55 -4.07
CA GLU A 127 -1.17 1.54 -3.94
C GLU A 127 -0.69 0.60 -2.82
N GLU A 128 -1.30 0.69 -1.64
CA GLU A 128 -0.97 -0.18 -0.51
C GLU A 128 -1.33 -1.63 -0.81
N MET A 129 -2.45 -1.90 -1.51
CA MET A 129 -2.82 -3.24 -1.93
C MET A 129 -1.77 -3.85 -2.86
N GLN A 130 -1.29 -3.08 -3.85
CA GLN A 130 -0.21 -3.53 -4.73
C GLN A 130 1.07 -3.79 -3.94
N ALA A 131 1.45 -2.90 -3.03
CA ALA A 131 2.64 -3.03 -2.19
C ALA A 131 2.58 -4.26 -1.26
N VAL A 132 1.46 -4.44 -0.56
CA VAL A 132 1.20 -5.58 0.32
C VAL A 132 1.24 -6.87 -0.47
N ASN A 133 0.55 -6.96 -1.62
CA ASN A 133 0.52 -8.18 -2.41
C ASN A 133 1.88 -8.49 -3.05
N ALA A 134 2.62 -7.47 -3.51
CA ALA A 134 3.99 -7.64 -3.98
C ALA A 134 4.87 -8.26 -2.87
N VAL A 135 4.78 -7.77 -1.63
CA VAL A 135 5.53 -8.30 -0.50
C VAL A 135 4.99 -9.65 -0.02
N LEU A 136 3.68 -9.90 -0.05
CA LEU A 136 3.08 -11.14 0.45
C LEU A 136 3.20 -12.30 -0.52
N TYR A 137 3.16 -12.04 -1.83
CA TYR A 137 3.06 -13.07 -2.86
C TYR A 137 4.15 -12.98 -3.93
N GLY A 138 4.98 -11.94 -3.92
CA GLY A 138 5.95 -11.67 -5.00
C GLY A 138 5.30 -11.17 -6.27
N LYS A 139 3.97 -10.93 -6.24
CA LYS A 139 3.14 -10.64 -7.39
C LYS A 139 1.83 -10.01 -6.96
N TYR A 140 1.18 -9.30 -7.87
CA TYR A 140 -0.18 -8.82 -7.67
C TYR A 140 -0.94 -8.76 -8.98
N THR A 141 -2.25 -8.57 -8.86
CA THR A 141 -3.11 -8.37 -10.03
C THR A 141 -3.46 -6.89 -10.14
N MET A 142 -3.38 -6.36 -11.35
CA MET A 142 -3.87 -5.02 -11.69
C MET A 142 -5.18 -5.13 -12.46
N GLU A 143 -6.09 -4.20 -12.17
CA GLU A 143 -7.32 -4.00 -12.90
C GLU A 143 -7.59 -2.50 -13.03
N GLY A 144 -8.40 -2.12 -14.02
CA GLY A 144 -8.78 -0.74 -14.25
C GLY A 144 -9.88 -0.63 -15.30
N ASP A 145 -10.56 0.51 -15.33
CA ASP A 145 -11.54 0.80 -16.37
C ASP A 145 -10.87 0.76 -17.74
N GLN A 146 -11.40 -0.05 -18.67
CA GLN A 146 -10.83 -0.28 -20.02
C GLN A 146 -9.45 -0.97 -20.02
N PHE A 147 -9.07 -1.59 -18.90
CA PHE A 147 -7.81 -2.32 -18.77
C PHE A 147 -8.10 -3.80 -18.48
N GLU A 148 -7.54 -4.69 -19.29
CA GLU A 148 -7.67 -6.14 -19.02
C GLU A 148 -6.96 -6.48 -17.70
N LYS A 149 -7.56 -7.38 -16.92
CA LYS A 149 -6.99 -7.83 -15.66
C LYS A 149 -5.70 -8.60 -15.93
N ILE A 150 -4.58 -8.13 -15.39
CA ILE A 150 -3.26 -8.77 -15.59
C ILE A 150 -2.60 -9.10 -14.26
N GLU A 151 -1.89 -10.23 -14.22
CA GLU A 151 -0.95 -10.57 -13.15
C GLU A 151 0.41 -9.94 -13.48
N VAL A 152 0.99 -9.23 -12.51
CA VAL A 152 2.38 -8.76 -12.51
C VAL A 152 3.14 -9.61 -11.50
N ASP A 153 4.05 -10.45 -11.97
CA ASP A 153 4.86 -11.35 -11.16
C ASP A 153 6.33 -10.91 -11.21
N PHE A 154 6.92 -10.57 -10.05
CA PHE A 154 8.32 -10.15 -9.93
C PHE A 154 9.28 -11.33 -9.83
N GLY A 155 8.77 -12.57 -9.84
CA GLY A 155 9.59 -13.77 -9.91
C GLY A 155 10.17 -14.21 -8.57
N ARG A 156 9.46 -13.98 -7.47
CA ARG A 156 9.92 -14.42 -6.14
C ARG A 156 10.15 -15.93 -6.10
N SER A 157 11.25 -16.34 -5.49
CA SER A 157 11.59 -17.71 -5.18
C SER A 157 10.50 -18.40 -4.36
N THR A 158 10.22 -19.66 -4.69
CA THR A 158 9.28 -20.49 -3.93
C THR A 158 9.78 -20.79 -2.51
N LYS A 159 11.09 -20.72 -2.26
CA LYS A 159 11.69 -20.93 -0.93
C LYS A 159 11.33 -19.83 0.07
N ASN A 160 11.05 -18.62 -0.44
CA ASN A 160 10.66 -17.46 0.33
C ASN A 160 9.16 -17.48 0.73
N ASN A 161 8.42 -18.50 0.27
CA ASN A 161 7.02 -18.74 0.61
C ASN A 161 6.91 -19.97 1.51
N ILE A 162 6.91 -19.75 2.83
CA ILE A 162 6.97 -20.83 3.81
C ILE A 162 5.58 -21.08 4.39
N ILE A 163 5.20 -22.35 4.45
CA ILE A 163 4.03 -22.81 5.21
C ILE A 163 4.56 -23.78 6.25
N GLN A 164 4.23 -23.57 7.53
CA GLN A 164 4.68 -24.51 8.57
C GLN A 164 4.24 -25.94 8.26
N GLY A 165 5.21 -26.85 8.26
CA GLY A 165 5.02 -28.25 7.91
C GLY A 165 4.24 -29.01 8.97
N SER A 166 3.68 -30.16 8.59
CA SER A 166 2.91 -31.01 9.51
C SER A 166 3.78 -31.52 10.67
N GLY A 167 3.28 -31.37 11.90
CA GLY A 167 3.98 -31.71 13.14
C GLY A 167 4.94 -30.62 13.63
N LYS A 168 5.26 -29.63 12.80
CA LYS A 168 6.12 -28.48 13.13
C LYS A 168 5.34 -27.17 13.28
N GLU A 169 4.01 -27.23 13.18
CA GLU A 169 3.16 -26.05 13.38
C GLU A 169 3.32 -25.53 14.81
N TRP A 170 3.49 -24.22 14.96
CA TRP A 170 3.61 -23.57 16.26
C TRP A 170 2.35 -23.77 17.14
N SER A 171 1.18 -24.03 16.57
CA SER A 171 -0.02 -24.39 17.34
C SER A 171 0.09 -25.73 18.06
N LYS A 172 0.91 -26.66 17.58
CA LYS A 172 1.09 -28.00 18.15
C LYS A 172 2.31 -28.11 19.05
N GLN A 173 3.17 -27.11 19.06
CA GLN A 173 4.36 -27.11 19.91
C GLN A 173 4.00 -26.78 21.37
N ASP A 174 4.77 -27.35 22.29
CA ASP A 174 4.66 -27.09 23.73
C ASP A 174 5.07 -25.65 24.05
N ARG A 175 4.22 -24.90 24.77
CA ARG A 175 4.42 -23.46 25.01
C ARG A 175 5.53 -23.15 26.00
N ASP A 176 5.90 -24.09 26.84
CA ASP A 176 6.88 -23.88 27.91
C ASP A 176 8.29 -24.30 27.50
N THR A 177 8.41 -25.25 26.57
CA THR A 177 9.69 -25.87 26.20
C THR A 177 10.13 -25.63 24.76
N PHE A 178 9.20 -25.32 23.85
CA PHE A 178 9.57 -25.05 22.45
C PHE A 178 10.12 -23.64 22.29
N ASP A 179 11.21 -23.53 21.54
CA ASP A 179 11.86 -22.26 21.21
C ASP A 179 11.62 -21.88 19.74
N PRO A 180 10.65 -20.98 19.46
CA PRO A 180 10.33 -20.59 18.08
C PRO A 180 11.39 -19.68 17.46
N THR A 181 12.40 -19.23 18.21
CA THR A 181 13.43 -18.34 17.66
C THR A 181 14.33 -19.03 16.64
N HIS A 182 14.58 -20.33 16.82
CA HIS A 182 15.30 -21.12 15.82
C HIS A 182 14.57 -21.18 14.48
N ASP A 183 13.23 -21.26 14.51
CA ASP A 183 12.44 -21.22 13.29
C ASP A 183 12.52 -19.84 12.63
N ILE A 184 12.45 -18.75 13.42
CA ILE A 184 12.58 -17.39 12.90
C ILE A 184 13.94 -17.19 12.21
N ASP A 185 15.03 -17.64 12.83
CA ASP A 185 16.37 -17.57 12.24
C ASP A 185 16.44 -18.35 10.91
N LEU A 186 15.89 -19.57 10.87
CA LEU A 186 15.82 -20.38 9.65
C LEU A 186 14.97 -19.75 8.54
N TYR A 187 13.92 -19.01 8.90
CA TYR A 187 13.12 -18.26 7.93
C TYR A 187 13.89 -17.05 7.40
N CYS A 188 14.59 -16.31 8.27
CA CYS A 188 15.44 -15.19 7.87
C CYS A 188 16.54 -15.62 6.90
N ASP A 189 17.10 -16.82 7.07
CA ASP A 189 18.13 -17.38 6.17
C ASP A 189 17.64 -17.61 4.72
N GLN A 190 16.33 -17.59 4.46
CA GLN A 190 15.79 -17.68 3.10
C GLN A 190 15.80 -16.35 2.35
N ALA A 191 16.00 -15.22 3.04
CA ALA A 191 16.06 -13.90 2.40
C ALA A 191 17.37 -13.73 1.61
N SER A 192 17.32 -13.00 0.50
CA SER A 192 18.52 -12.65 -0.28
C SER A 192 19.47 -11.69 0.47
N GLY A 193 18.95 -11.01 1.51
CA GLY A 193 19.67 -10.04 2.32
C GLY A 193 19.36 -10.15 3.82
N LEU A 194 19.89 -9.20 4.61
CA LEU A 194 19.64 -9.15 6.05
C LEU A 194 18.17 -8.85 6.34
N VAL A 195 17.61 -9.46 7.38
CA VAL A 195 16.26 -9.18 7.87
C VAL A 195 16.36 -8.34 9.14
N ASN A 196 15.64 -7.22 9.21
CA ASN A 196 15.60 -6.36 10.41
C ASN A 196 14.19 -6.01 10.90
N ILE A 197 13.16 -6.47 10.20
CA ILE A 197 11.77 -6.28 10.62
C ILE A 197 10.93 -7.54 10.37
N ALA A 198 10.11 -7.87 11.37
CA ALA A 198 9.04 -8.85 11.33
C ALA A 198 7.69 -8.14 11.48
N ILE A 199 6.85 -8.21 10.44
CA ILE A 199 5.48 -7.70 10.47
C ILE A 199 4.53 -8.89 10.53
N MET A 200 3.63 -8.90 11.51
CA MET A 200 2.66 -9.99 11.67
C MET A 200 1.26 -9.47 11.97
N ASP A 201 0.27 -10.31 11.68
CA ASP A 201 -1.10 -10.07 12.12
C ASP A 201 -1.27 -10.40 13.61
N GLY A 202 -2.47 -10.11 14.16
CA GLY A 202 -2.77 -10.35 15.57
C GLY A 202 -2.75 -11.83 15.98
N THR A 203 -3.14 -12.73 15.07
CA THR A 203 -3.15 -14.18 15.29
C THR A 203 -1.72 -14.73 15.31
N GLY A 204 -0.88 -14.36 14.33
CA GLY A 204 0.54 -14.72 14.32
C GLY A 204 1.27 -14.25 15.59
N TRP A 205 1.01 -13.00 16.01
CA TRP A 205 1.57 -12.46 17.25
C TRP A 205 1.11 -13.24 18.48
N ARG A 206 -0.19 -13.52 18.61
CA ARG A 206 -0.72 -14.28 19.75
C ARG A 206 -0.04 -15.65 19.86
N LEU A 207 0.21 -16.30 18.72
CA LEU A 207 0.87 -17.58 18.66
C LEU A 207 2.33 -17.50 19.11
N LEU A 208 3.10 -16.56 18.55
CA LEU A 208 4.51 -16.37 18.88
C LEU A 208 4.71 -15.95 20.35
N ASN A 209 3.95 -14.96 20.80
CA ASN A 209 4.00 -14.47 22.19
C ASN A 209 3.48 -15.50 23.21
N GLY A 210 2.83 -16.57 22.77
CA GLY A 210 2.40 -17.67 23.62
C GLY A 210 3.56 -18.52 24.15
N PHE A 211 4.71 -18.53 23.47
CA PHE A 211 5.88 -19.32 23.89
C PHE A 211 6.66 -18.62 25.01
N LYS A 212 6.95 -19.37 26.08
CA LYS A 212 7.72 -18.89 27.23
C LYS A 212 9.14 -18.48 26.82
N LEU A 213 9.86 -19.36 26.12
CA LEU A 213 11.25 -19.11 25.71
C LEU A 213 11.39 -17.92 24.77
N PHE A 214 10.39 -17.66 23.92
CA PHE A 214 10.36 -16.44 23.12
C PHE A 214 10.23 -15.18 23.99
N ARG A 215 9.30 -15.16 24.96
CA ARG A 215 9.10 -14.00 25.84
C ARG A 215 10.33 -13.68 26.69
N GLU A 216 11.12 -14.70 27.06
CA GLU A 216 12.39 -14.51 27.77
C GLU A 216 13.46 -13.84 26.91
N LYS A 217 13.40 -14.02 25.58
CA LYS A 217 14.34 -13.43 24.60
C LYS A 217 13.85 -12.09 24.01
N LEU A 218 12.57 -11.75 24.18
CA LEU A 218 11.99 -10.52 23.67
C LEU A 218 12.39 -9.30 24.52
N ASP A 219 13.11 -8.35 23.91
CA ASP A 219 13.39 -7.07 24.55
C ASP A 219 12.25 -6.08 24.28
N THR A 220 11.50 -5.77 25.34
CA THR A 220 10.38 -4.81 25.31
C THR A 220 10.79 -3.40 25.74
N ARG A 221 12.06 -3.20 26.13
CA ARG A 221 12.56 -1.88 26.53
C ARG A 221 12.50 -0.96 25.34
N ARG A 222 11.67 0.08 25.46
CA ARG A 222 11.54 1.13 24.45
C ARG A 222 12.74 2.07 24.56
N GLY A 223 13.81 1.74 23.84
CA GLY A 223 14.93 2.65 23.62
C GLY A 223 14.57 3.64 22.50
N SER A 224 14.79 4.95 22.71
CA SER A 224 14.44 6.04 21.79
C SER A 224 15.29 6.09 20.49
N ASN A 225 15.61 4.93 19.89
CA ASN A 225 16.70 4.79 18.93
C ASN A 225 16.33 4.24 17.54
N SER A 226 15.05 4.13 17.16
CA SER A 226 14.72 3.56 15.84
C SER A 226 13.90 4.49 14.95
N GLN A 227 14.38 4.69 13.71
CA GLN A 227 13.61 5.32 12.64
C GLN A 227 12.26 4.61 12.40
N LEU A 228 12.21 3.32 12.73
CA LEU A 228 11.02 2.46 12.70
C LEU A 228 9.92 2.95 13.67
N GLU A 229 10.26 3.38 14.88
CA GLU A 229 9.29 3.98 15.79
C GLU A 229 8.70 5.27 15.23
N THR A 230 9.49 6.08 14.51
CA THR A 230 8.98 7.31 13.88
C THR A 230 8.04 7.00 12.71
N ALA A 231 8.40 6.01 11.88
CA ALA A 231 7.55 5.56 10.76
C ALA A 231 6.20 4.99 11.23
N VAL A 232 6.18 4.35 12.40
CA VAL A 232 4.99 3.71 12.99
C VAL A 232 4.20 4.66 13.91
N LYS A 233 4.79 5.75 14.42
CA LYS A 233 4.15 6.68 15.37
C LYS A 233 2.85 7.28 14.83
N ASP A 234 2.85 7.69 13.57
CA ASP A 234 1.67 8.26 12.90
C ASP A 234 0.70 7.17 12.39
N LEU A 235 1.12 5.90 12.41
CA LEU A 235 0.30 4.71 12.13
C LEU A 235 -0.20 4.03 13.42
N GLY A 236 0.02 4.64 14.59
CA GLY A 236 -0.16 4.03 15.91
C GLY A 236 -1.58 3.53 16.23
N ALA A 237 -2.59 3.96 15.46
CA ALA A 237 -3.95 3.42 15.56
C ALA A 237 -4.07 1.98 15.02
N VAL A 238 -3.25 1.60 14.04
CA VAL A 238 -3.35 0.32 13.33
C VAL A 238 -2.06 -0.50 13.37
N VAL A 239 -0.96 0.05 13.91
CA VAL A 239 0.33 -0.63 14.00
C VAL A 239 0.88 -0.53 15.43
N SER A 240 1.33 -1.66 15.96
CA SER A 240 1.84 -1.78 17.32
C SER A 240 3.23 -2.40 17.32
N PHE A 241 4.23 -1.60 17.65
CA PHE A 241 5.57 -2.09 17.93
C PHE A 241 5.59 -2.90 19.24
N LYS A 242 6.21 -4.08 19.21
CA LYS A 242 6.24 -5.03 20.34
C LYS A 242 7.58 -5.11 21.06
N GLY A 243 8.67 -4.81 20.36
CA GLY A 243 10.02 -4.96 20.90
C GLY A 243 10.97 -5.53 19.85
N TYR A 244 12.12 -5.96 20.33
CA TYR A 244 13.17 -6.55 19.51
C TYR A 244 13.45 -8.00 19.93
N TYR A 245 13.73 -8.85 18.95
CA TYR A 245 14.41 -10.13 19.16
C TYR A 245 15.80 -10.03 18.50
N GLY A 246 16.86 -9.89 19.29
CA GLY A 246 18.15 -9.47 18.75
C GLY A 246 18.03 -8.12 18.03
N ASP A 247 18.41 -8.07 16.75
CA ASP A 247 18.27 -6.88 15.90
C ASP A 247 16.93 -6.86 15.09
N LEU A 248 16.08 -7.87 15.25
CA LEU A 248 14.81 -7.99 14.54
C LEU A 248 13.70 -7.20 15.25
N ALA A 249 13.24 -6.12 14.62
CA ALA A 249 12.09 -5.34 15.09
C ALA A 249 10.77 -6.12 14.90
N ILE A 250 9.97 -6.26 15.95
CA ILE A 250 8.68 -6.97 15.87
C ILE A 250 7.52 -5.99 15.88
N VAL A 251 6.71 -6.05 14.83
CA VAL A 251 5.59 -5.15 14.57
C VAL A 251 4.32 -5.95 14.34
N VAL A 252 3.25 -5.59 15.03
CA VAL A 252 1.90 -6.12 14.78
C VAL A 252 1.10 -5.11 14.01
N ALA A 253 0.63 -5.49 12.83
CA ALA A 253 -0.15 -4.65 11.95
C ALA A 253 -1.61 -5.12 11.88
N LYS A 254 -2.52 -4.16 11.94
CA LYS A 254 -3.97 -4.32 11.78
C LYS A 254 -4.48 -3.40 10.67
N THR A 255 -3.67 -3.17 9.65
CA THR A 255 -4.08 -2.34 8.51
C THR A 255 -5.24 -3.02 7.77
N SER A 256 -6.20 -2.20 7.30
CA SER A 256 -7.40 -2.66 6.63
C SER A 256 -7.76 -1.80 5.43
N TYR A 257 -8.59 -2.35 4.57
CA TYR A 257 -9.16 -1.70 3.39
C TYR A 257 -10.64 -2.00 3.30
N ILE A 258 -11.39 -1.12 2.64
CA ILE A 258 -12.78 -1.36 2.26
C ILE A 258 -12.76 -2.10 0.92
N ALA A 259 -13.30 -3.31 0.88
CA ALA A 259 -13.43 -4.09 -0.34
C ALA A 259 -14.63 -3.61 -1.19
N GLU A 260 -14.76 -4.11 -2.42
CA GLU A 260 -15.84 -3.73 -3.36
C GLU A 260 -17.25 -3.98 -2.80
N ASP A 261 -17.38 -4.97 -1.91
CA ASP A 261 -18.61 -5.32 -1.21
C ASP A 261 -18.94 -4.36 -0.04
N GLY A 262 -18.09 -3.35 0.19
CA GLY A 262 -18.20 -2.40 1.31
C GLY A 262 -17.73 -2.96 2.65
N ILE A 263 -17.22 -4.20 2.68
CA ILE A 263 -16.78 -4.85 3.92
C ILE A 263 -15.31 -4.52 4.18
N GLU A 264 -15.02 -4.13 5.43
CA GLU A 264 -13.65 -3.92 5.88
C GLU A 264 -12.90 -5.27 5.96
N LYS A 265 -11.78 -5.38 5.26
CA LYS A 265 -10.89 -6.55 5.24
C LYS A 265 -9.48 -6.16 5.65
N ARG A 266 -8.73 -7.10 6.21
CA ARG A 266 -7.31 -6.87 6.56
C ARG A 266 -6.44 -7.03 5.34
N TYR A 267 -5.42 -6.17 5.23
CA TYR A 267 -4.38 -6.33 4.20
C TYR A 267 -3.53 -7.59 4.46
N LEU A 268 -3.19 -7.83 5.73
CA LEU A 268 -2.48 -9.02 6.16
C LEU A 268 -3.48 -10.11 6.53
N PRO A 269 -3.46 -11.27 5.85
CA PRO A 269 -4.23 -12.45 6.25
C PRO A 269 -3.83 -12.95 7.64
N ASP A 270 -4.75 -13.68 8.29
CA ASP A 270 -4.50 -14.26 9.59
C ASP A 270 -3.37 -15.31 9.55
N GLY A 271 -2.49 -15.28 10.56
CA GLY A 271 -1.34 -16.17 10.67
C GLY A 271 -0.21 -15.86 9.68
N MET A 272 -0.13 -14.64 9.15
CA MET A 272 0.97 -14.23 8.27
C MET A 272 2.07 -13.54 9.05
N LEU A 273 3.31 -13.99 8.85
CA LEU A 273 4.55 -13.36 9.29
C LEU A 273 5.35 -12.95 8.05
N VAL A 274 5.59 -11.66 7.91
CA VAL A 274 6.45 -11.08 6.88
C VAL A 274 7.78 -10.70 7.50
N LEU A 275 8.85 -11.27 6.99
CA LEU A 275 10.22 -10.94 7.32
C LEU A 275 10.80 -10.15 6.15
N GLY A 276 11.45 -9.03 6.43
CA GLY A 276 12.13 -8.25 5.40
C GLY A 276 13.09 -7.23 5.99
N ASN A 277 13.47 -6.27 5.14
CA ASN A 277 14.37 -5.20 5.54
C ASN A 277 13.74 -3.83 5.29
N THR A 278 13.84 -2.94 6.27
CA THR A 278 13.47 -1.52 6.10
C THR A 278 14.38 -0.74 5.15
N ALA A 279 15.45 -1.35 4.65
CA ALA A 279 16.31 -0.83 3.59
C ALA A 279 15.89 -1.33 2.18
N ALA A 280 14.83 -2.13 2.07
CA ALA A 280 14.30 -2.59 0.80
C ALA A 280 14.00 -1.39 -0.13
N ASP A 281 14.43 -1.50 -1.39
CA ASP A 281 14.33 -0.42 -2.39
C ASP A 281 13.08 -0.58 -3.26
N GLY A 282 11.91 -0.78 -2.65
CA GLY A 282 10.64 -0.76 -3.37
C GLY A 282 10.37 0.61 -3.97
N ILE A 283 9.75 0.61 -5.15
CA ILE A 283 9.64 1.81 -6.00
C ILE A 283 8.17 2.04 -6.36
N ARG A 284 7.66 3.22 -6.02
CA ARG A 284 6.36 3.72 -6.47
C ARG A 284 6.55 4.32 -7.85
N CYS A 285 6.15 3.59 -8.88
CA CYS A 285 6.17 4.09 -10.24
C CYS A 285 4.81 4.67 -10.62
N TYR A 286 4.81 5.78 -11.34
CA TYR A 286 3.59 6.43 -11.83
C TYR A 286 3.68 6.64 -13.33
N GLY A 287 2.75 6.05 -14.08
CA GLY A 287 2.55 6.35 -15.49
C GLY A 287 2.04 7.79 -15.68
N ALA A 288 2.21 8.32 -16.88
CA ALA A 288 1.74 9.64 -17.23
C ALA A 288 0.21 9.78 -17.09
N ILE A 289 -0.23 10.94 -16.60
CA ILE A 289 -1.64 11.33 -16.55
C ILE A 289 -2.14 11.59 -17.98
N GLN A 290 -3.22 10.91 -18.38
CA GLN A 290 -3.79 10.96 -19.73
C GLN A 290 -4.89 12.04 -19.92
N ASP A 291 -5.14 12.89 -18.91
CA ASP A 291 -6.13 13.97 -19.02
C ASP A 291 -5.61 15.09 -19.95
N ALA A 292 -6.42 15.48 -20.94
CA ALA A 292 -6.07 16.54 -21.89
C ALA A 292 -5.75 17.88 -21.20
N GLN A 293 -6.39 18.18 -20.08
CA GLN A 293 -6.10 19.36 -19.29
C GLN A 293 -4.75 19.24 -18.59
N ALA A 294 -4.39 18.05 -18.08
CA ALA A 294 -3.07 17.80 -17.50
C ALA A 294 -1.96 18.05 -18.53
N LEU A 295 -2.17 17.63 -19.79
CA LEU A 295 -1.28 17.91 -20.90
C LEU A 295 -1.14 19.41 -21.16
N SER A 296 -2.26 20.14 -21.22
CA SER A 296 -2.26 21.59 -21.44
C SER A 296 -1.57 22.38 -20.32
N GLU A 297 -1.61 21.85 -19.09
CA GLU A 297 -1.03 22.45 -17.89
C GLU A 297 0.44 22.01 -17.65
N GLY A 298 0.93 21.03 -18.41
CA GLY A 298 2.28 20.46 -18.28
C GLY A 298 2.48 19.58 -17.05
N VAL A 299 1.41 19.01 -16.47
CA VAL A 299 1.43 18.23 -15.20
C VAL A 299 1.32 16.71 -15.48
N VAL A 300 1.89 16.26 -16.60
CA VAL A 300 1.70 14.90 -17.11
C VAL A 300 2.43 13.84 -16.27
N ALA A 301 3.64 14.14 -15.77
CA ALA A 301 4.43 13.24 -14.94
C ALA A 301 4.19 13.51 -13.44
N SER A 302 3.01 13.14 -12.95
CA SER A 302 2.61 13.37 -11.56
C SER A 302 2.03 12.09 -10.94
N SER A 303 2.23 11.91 -9.64
CA SER A 303 1.60 10.83 -8.87
C SER A 303 0.11 11.06 -8.62
N ARG A 304 -0.31 12.34 -8.65
CA ARG A 304 -1.71 12.76 -8.46
C ARG A 304 -2.06 13.87 -9.45
N TYR A 305 -3.29 13.83 -9.96
CA TYR A 305 -3.87 14.93 -10.70
C TYR A 305 -5.32 15.16 -10.24
N PRO A 306 -5.52 15.99 -9.19
CA PRO A 306 -6.84 16.38 -8.73
C PRO A 306 -7.45 17.43 -9.66
N LYS A 307 -8.72 17.26 -9.97
CA LYS A 307 -9.49 18.09 -10.88
C LYS A 307 -10.84 18.42 -10.28
N HIS A 308 -11.25 19.66 -10.49
CA HIS A 308 -12.54 20.18 -10.10
C HIS A 308 -13.19 20.85 -11.32
N TRP A 309 -14.45 20.53 -11.58
CA TRP A 309 -15.18 21.17 -12.68
C TRP A 309 -16.68 21.20 -12.45
N LEU A 310 -17.34 22.11 -13.17
CA LEU A 310 -18.78 22.13 -13.33
C LEU A 310 -19.13 21.72 -14.76
N THR A 311 -20.14 20.87 -14.91
CA THR A 311 -20.75 20.58 -16.21
C THR A 311 -21.68 21.72 -16.62
N VAL A 312 -21.84 21.88 -17.93
CA VAL A 312 -22.79 22.83 -18.52
C VAL A 312 -24.05 22.06 -18.91
N GLY A 313 -25.24 22.58 -18.60
CA GLY A 313 -26.53 21.96 -18.92
C GLY A 313 -27.59 22.17 -17.83
N ASP A 314 -28.79 21.61 -18.03
CA ASP A 314 -29.92 21.69 -17.10
C ASP A 314 -30.25 20.28 -16.52
N PRO A 315 -29.86 19.95 -15.27
CA PRO A 315 -29.11 20.77 -14.32
C PRO A 315 -27.58 20.67 -14.49
N ALA A 316 -26.89 21.77 -14.23
CA ALA A 316 -25.44 21.79 -14.07
C ALA A 316 -25.05 20.99 -12.82
N ARG A 317 -23.98 20.21 -12.92
CA ARG A 317 -23.45 19.37 -11.84
C ARG A 317 -21.99 19.70 -11.59
N GLU A 318 -21.56 19.56 -10.34
CA GLU A 318 -20.20 19.84 -9.92
C GLU A 318 -19.51 18.54 -9.52
N PHE A 319 -18.24 18.38 -9.88
CA PHE A 319 -17.49 17.16 -9.66
C PHE A 319 -16.09 17.42 -9.13
N THR A 320 -15.61 16.50 -8.33
CA THR A 320 -14.19 16.30 -7.99
C THR A 320 -13.73 14.96 -8.54
N MET A 321 -12.47 14.89 -8.94
CA MET A 321 -11.83 13.65 -9.37
C MET A 321 -10.33 13.75 -9.13
N THR A 322 -9.73 12.66 -8.66
CA THR A 322 -8.27 12.58 -8.54
C THR A 322 -7.78 11.43 -9.40
N GLN A 323 -6.85 11.71 -10.30
CA GLN A 323 -6.30 10.73 -11.25
C GLN A 323 -4.90 10.29 -10.82
N SER A 324 -4.60 9.00 -11.00
CA SER A 324 -3.29 8.39 -10.75
C SER A 324 -3.13 7.15 -11.62
N ALA A 325 -1.88 6.77 -11.91
CA ALA A 325 -1.55 5.54 -12.64
C ALA A 325 -0.43 4.77 -11.92
N PRO A 326 -0.72 4.18 -10.74
CA PRO A 326 0.30 3.61 -9.87
C PRO A 326 0.73 2.19 -10.29
N LEU A 327 2.03 1.92 -10.14
CA LEU A 327 2.65 0.61 -10.23
C LEU A 327 3.68 0.47 -9.09
N MET A 328 3.36 -0.30 -8.06
CA MET A 328 4.33 -0.62 -7.01
C MET A 328 5.29 -1.70 -7.51
N VAL A 329 6.55 -1.34 -7.69
CA VAL A 329 7.59 -2.22 -8.22
C VAL A 329 8.47 -2.69 -7.08
N LEU A 330 8.69 -4.01 -7.00
CA LEU A 330 9.57 -4.63 -6.03
C LEU A 330 10.79 -5.20 -6.76
N PRO A 331 11.96 -4.51 -6.75
CA PRO A 331 13.13 -4.91 -7.52
C PRO A 331 13.74 -6.25 -7.11
N ASP A 332 13.83 -6.49 -5.80
CA ASP A 332 14.30 -7.75 -5.24
C ASP A 332 13.19 -8.36 -4.36
N PRO A 333 12.31 -9.21 -4.93
CA PRO A 333 11.26 -9.83 -4.15
C PRO A 333 11.78 -10.90 -3.18
N ASP A 334 13.03 -11.38 -3.35
CA ASP A 334 13.65 -12.38 -2.48
C ASP A 334 14.24 -11.77 -1.20
N GLU A 335 14.27 -10.44 -1.07
CA GLU A 335 14.55 -9.76 0.22
C GLU A 335 13.47 -10.04 1.27
N PHE A 336 12.28 -10.49 0.83
CA PHE A 336 11.16 -10.79 1.69
C PHE A 336 10.95 -12.29 1.84
N VAL A 337 10.68 -12.73 3.07
CA VAL A 337 10.26 -14.10 3.39
C VAL A 337 8.89 -14.02 4.06
N VAL A 338 7.93 -14.78 3.54
CA VAL A 338 6.56 -14.80 4.03
C VAL A 338 6.26 -16.18 4.58
N VAL A 339 5.83 -16.21 5.83
CA VAL A 339 5.56 -17.45 6.58
C VAL A 339 4.09 -17.47 7.00
N GLN A 340 3.36 -18.49 6.55
CA GLN A 340 2.07 -18.84 7.11
C GLN A 340 2.30 -19.67 8.37
N VAL A 341 2.21 -19.03 9.53
CA VAL A 341 2.26 -19.69 10.83
C VAL A 341 0.93 -20.38 11.12
N LYS A 342 1.02 -21.57 11.69
CA LYS A 342 -0.13 -22.45 11.95
C LYS A 342 -0.17 -22.92 13.38
#